data_AF-A0A815F1C7-F1
#
_entry.id   AF-A0A815F1C7-F1
#
_cell.length_a   1.000
_cell.length_b   1.000
_cell.length_c   1.000
_cell.angle_alpha   90.00
_cell.angle_beta   90.00
_cell.angle_gamma   90.00
#
_symmetry.space_group_name_H-M   'P 1'
#
loop_
_entity.id
_entity.type
_entity.pdbx_description
1 polymer ?
#
loop_
_entity_poly.entity_id
_entity_poly.type
_entity_poly.pdbx_seq_one_letter_code
_entity_poly.pdbx_strand_id
1 'polypeptide(L)'
;MTKSVYEGVSDPTNTLKKRIAKLAKELFDKNRISLQQKKDMTSTDDLPKLGGQPKLHKTNHSMRIVTYSRNTIISLVSKLAISYIQQLRETNENVVRNTKNVINDVSNIKTDNDERLASLDVVDLFNNIPVSHAVGIAINGKNFVNHR
;
A
#
# COMPACT_ATOMS: atom_id res chain seq x y z
N MET A 1 3.29 21.11 -24.35
CA MET A 1 2.60 19.80 -24.45
C MET A 1 2.30 19.32 -23.05
N THR A 2 1.03 19.19 -22.68
CA THR A 2 0.59 18.65 -21.39
C THR A 2 0.89 17.16 -21.37
N LYS A 3 1.83 16.73 -20.53
CA LYS A 3 2.13 15.30 -20.32
C LYS A 3 0.88 14.65 -19.72
N SER A 4 0.24 13.75 -20.46
CA SER A 4 -0.91 13.00 -19.93
C SER A 4 -0.46 12.17 -18.73
N VAL A 5 -1.18 12.25 -17.62
CA VAL A 5 -0.89 11.47 -16.40
C VAL A 5 -1.18 9.98 -16.62
N TYR A 6 -2.03 9.65 -17.60
CA TYR A 6 -2.43 8.28 -17.92
C TYR A 6 -2.22 7.98 -19.40
N GLU A 7 -1.89 6.74 -19.71
CA GLU A 7 -1.76 6.22 -21.06
C GLU A 7 -2.60 4.95 -21.23
N GLY A 8 -3.06 4.71 -22.46
CA GLY A 8 -3.71 3.46 -22.81
C GLY A 8 -2.71 2.31 -22.80
N VAL A 9 -3.08 1.20 -22.19
CA VAL A 9 -2.27 -0.03 -22.16
C VAL A 9 -3.05 -1.19 -22.78
N SER A 10 -2.34 -2.12 -23.43
CA SER A 10 -2.93 -3.39 -23.87
C SER A 10 -3.44 -4.19 -22.67
N ASP A 11 -4.51 -4.96 -22.84
CA ASP A 11 -5.07 -5.80 -21.78
C ASP A 11 -3.98 -6.69 -21.13
N PRO A 12 -3.60 -6.43 -19.87
CA PRO A 12 -2.50 -7.13 -19.20
C PRO A 12 -2.94 -8.47 -18.59
N THR A 13 -4.22 -8.85 -18.70
CA THR A 13 -4.82 -9.99 -17.98
C THR A 13 -4.01 -11.28 -18.13
N ASN A 14 -3.73 -11.70 -19.37
CA ASN A 14 -2.99 -12.95 -19.61
C ASN A 14 -1.55 -12.90 -19.09
N THR A 15 -0.91 -11.75 -19.18
CA THR A 15 0.45 -11.54 -18.67
C THR A 15 0.49 -11.61 -17.16
N LEU A 16 -0.48 -11.00 -16.47
CA LEU A 16 -0.60 -11.04 -15.02
C LEU A 16 -0.92 -12.45 -14.52
N LYS A 17 -1.85 -13.17 -15.15
CA LYS A 17 -2.16 -14.58 -14.83
C LYS A 17 -0.92 -15.46 -14.85
N LYS A 18 -0.13 -15.39 -15.94
CA LYS A 18 1.09 -16.19 -16.07
C LYS A 18 2.10 -15.87 -14.96
N ARG A 19 2.28 -14.58 -14.63
CA ARG A 19 3.20 -14.15 -13.57
C ARG A 19 2.74 -14.61 -12.19
N ILE A 20 1.45 -14.48 -11.89
CA ILE A 20 0.88 -14.88 -10.60
C ILE A 20 0.89 -16.40 -10.43
N ALA A 21 0.56 -17.16 -11.49
CA ALA A 21 0.67 -18.61 -11.48
C ALA A 21 2.11 -19.09 -11.24
N LYS A 22 3.09 -18.44 -11.90
CA LYS A 22 4.52 -18.70 -11.66
C LYS A 22 4.90 -18.43 -10.20
N LEU A 23 4.55 -17.25 -9.67
CA LEU A 23 4.81 -16.89 -8.28
C LEU A 23 4.15 -17.86 -7.29
N ALA A 24 2.88 -18.22 -7.50
CA ALA A 24 2.16 -19.14 -6.65
C ALA A 24 2.80 -20.54 -6.64
N LYS A 25 3.26 -21.02 -7.80
CA LYS A 25 4.04 -22.26 -7.90
C LYS A 25 5.35 -22.15 -7.10
N GLU A 26 6.14 -21.10 -7.32
CA GLU A 26 7.41 -20.92 -6.61
C GLU A 26 7.24 -20.83 -5.09
N LEU A 27 6.21 -20.13 -4.61
CA LEU A 27 5.90 -20.02 -3.19
C LEU A 27 5.43 -21.35 -2.60
N PHE A 28 4.62 -22.10 -3.33
CA PHE A 28 4.15 -23.43 -2.90
C PHE A 28 5.29 -24.44 -2.85
N ASP A 29 6.13 -24.49 -3.88
CA ASP A 29 7.30 -25.39 -3.94
C ASP A 29 8.29 -25.08 -2.79
N LYS A 30 8.32 -23.84 -2.29
CA LYS A 30 9.12 -23.41 -1.12
C LYS A 30 8.39 -23.55 0.22
N ASN A 31 7.22 -24.19 0.26
CA ASN A 31 6.37 -24.32 1.46
C ASN A 31 6.06 -22.97 2.15
N ARG A 32 5.88 -21.89 1.37
CA ARG A 32 5.54 -20.55 1.88
C ARG A 32 4.04 -20.27 1.86
N ILE A 33 3.28 -21.05 1.10
CA ILE A 33 1.81 -20.98 1.02
C ILE A 33 1.23 -22.39 0.99
N SER A 34 -0.02 -22.54 1.46
CA SER A 34 -0.77 -23.80 1.40
C SER A 34 -1.28 -24.09 -0.01
N LEU A 35 -1.72 -25.34 -0.24
CA LEU A 35 -2.38 -25.72 -1.50
C LEU A 35 -3.64 -24.88 -1.75
N GLN A 36 -4.40 -24.56 -0.70
CA GLN A 36 -5.58 -23.71 -0.81
C GLN A 36 -5.22 -22.30 -1.28
N GLN A 37 -4.21 -21.68 -0.65
CA GLN A 37 -3.73 -20.35 -1.05
C GLN A 37 -3.21 -20.32 -2.50
N LYS A 38 -2.50 -21.37 -2.93
CA LYS A 38 -2.07 -21.50 -4.34
C LYS A 38 -3.27 -21.53 -5.29
N LYS A 39 -4.29 -22.34 -4.99
CA LYS A 39 -5.51 -22.41 -5.81
C LYS A 39 -6.19 -21.05 -5.86
N ASP A 40 -6.42 -20.44 -4.70
CA ASP A 40 -7.09 -19.14 -4.58
C ASP A 40 -6.38 -18.06 -5.41
N MET A 41 -5.04 -18.03 -5.41
CA MET A 41 -4.24 -17.08 -6.19
C MET A 41 -4.46 -17.19 -7.71
N THR A 42 -4.91 -18.35 -8.19
CA THR A 42 -5.11 -18.65 -9.61
C THR A 42 -6.58 -18.74 -10.03
N SER A 43 -7.52 -18.55 -9.11
CA SER A 43 -8.97 -18.73 -9.35
C SER A 43 -9.71 -17.47 -9.77
N THR A 44 -9.05 -16.30 -9.80
CA THR A 44 -9.69 -15.01 -10.11
C THR A 44 -9.05 -14.37 -11.32
N ASP A 45 -9.89 -13.91 -12.25
CA ASP A 45 -9.46 -13.31 -13.51
C ASP A 45 -9.74 -11.80 -13.59
N ASP A 46 -10.54 -11.27 -12.67
CA ASP A 46 -10.92 -9.86 -12.65
C ASP A 46 -9.70 -8.95 -12.42
N LEU A 47 -9.55 -7.94 -13.28
CA LEU A 47 -8.57 -6.88 -13.12
C LEU A 47 -9.04 -5.80 -12.15
N PRO A 48 -8.10 -5.12 -11.45
CA PRO A 48 -8.40 -3.88 -10.74
C PRO A 48 -9.03 -2.84 -11.65
N LYS A 49 -10.05 -2.14 -11.13
CA LYS A 49 -10.76 -1.08 -11.85
C LYS A 49 -10.40 0.28 -11.27
N LEU A 50 -10.27 1.27 -12.12
CA LEU A 50 -10.17 2.66 -11.69
C LEU A 50 -11.57 3.26 -11.55
N GLY A 51 -11.75 4.13 -10.57
CA GLY A 51 -12.90 5.03 -10.54
C GLY A 51 -12.58 6.32 -9.81
N GLY A 52 -13.50 7.28 -9.90
CA GLY A 52 -13.35 8.58 -9.27
C GLY A 52 -14.26 8.71 -8.05
N GLN A 53 -13.71 9.20 -6.95
CA GLN A 53 -14.47 9.63 -5.77
C GLN A 53 -14.45 11.16 -5.65
N PRO A 54 -15.59 11.82 -5.42
CA PRO A 54 -15.63 13.28 -5.31
C PRO A 54 -14.90 13.76 -4.05
N LYS A 55 -14.03 14.77 -4.18
CA LYS A 55 -13.48 15.50 -3.02
C LYS A 55 -14.49 16.58 -2.59
N LEU A 56 -15.48 16.18 -1.78
CA LEU A 56 -16.59 17.03 -1.32
C LEU A 56 -16.15 18.31 -0.58
N HIS A 57 -14.93 18.35 -0.07
CA HIS A 57 -14.35 19.52 0.63
C HIS A 57 -13.69 20.54 -0.31
N LYS A 58 -13.73 20.36 -1.65
CA LYS A 58 -13.18 21.32 -2.62
C LYS A 58 -14.30 21.90 -3.47
N THR A 59 -14.30 23.22 -3.63
CA THR A 59 -15.35 24.01 -4.34
C THR A 59 -15.62 23.52 -5.76
N ASN A 60 -14.59 23.05 -6.46
CA ASN A 60 -14.69 22.54 -7.83
C ASN A 60 -15.01 21.04 -7.91
N HIS A 61 -15.33 20.39 -6.79
CA HIS A 61 -15.65 18.96 -6.72
C HIS A 61 -14.64 18.04 -7.42
N SER A 62 -13.34 18.39 -7.35
CA SER A 62 -12.29 17.62 -8.02
C SER A 62 -12.33 16.14 -7.63
N MET A 63 -12.14 15.24 -8.59
CA MET A 63 -12.18 13.81 -8.32
C MET A 63 -10.87 13.31 -7.71
N ARG A 64 -10.95 12.33 -6.81
CA ARG A 64 -9.84 11.47 -6.38
C ARG A 64 -9.95 10.16 -7.14
N ILE A 65 -8.94 9.85 -7.95
CA ILE A 65 -8.87 8.55 -8.60
C ILE A 65 -8.53 7.50 -7.54
N VAL A 66 -9.28 6.41 -7.54
CA VAL A 66 -9.10 5.27 -6.63
C VAL A 66 -9.03 3.99 -7.45
N THR A 67 -8.26 3.02 -6.95
CA THR A 67 -8.17 1.68 -7.54
C THR A 67 -9.00 0.70 -6.72
N TYR A 68 -9.99 0.09 -7.33
CA TYR A 68 -10.77 -1.00 -6.77
C TYR A 68 -10.09 -2.32 -7.09
N SER A 69 -9.31 -2.82 -6.14
CA SER A 69 -8.52 -4.05 -6.26
C SER A 69 -9.06 -5.23 -5.44
N ARG A 70 -10.21 -5.07 -4.77
CA ARG A 70 -10.84 -6.13 -3.97
C ARG A 70 -11.39 -7.24 -4.87
N ASN A 71 -11.14 -8.49 -4.49
CA ASN A 71 -11.55 -9.70 -5.22
C ASN A 71 -11.08 -9.70 -6.68
N THR A 72 -9.85 -9.23 -6.91
CA THR A 72 -9.20 -9.22 -8.22
C THR A 72 -8.01 -10.18 -8.22
N ILE A 73 -7.42 -10.40 -9.39
CA ILE A 73 -6.25 -11.23 -9.59
C ILE A 73 -5.08 -10.87 -8.64
N ILE A 74 -4.97 -9.61 -8.20
CA ILE A 74 -3.91 -9.14 -7.28
C ILE A 74 -4.27 -9.23 -5.79
N SER A 75 -5.53 -9.49 -5.44
CA SER A 75 -6.01 -9.41 -4.05
C SER A 75 -5.24 -10.28 -3.07
N LEU A 76 -4.96 -11.53 -3.44
CA LEU A 76 -4.25 -12.47 -2.56
C LEU A 76 -2.77 -12.18 -2.47
N VAL A 77 -2.16 -11.74 -3.57
CA VAL A 77 -0.77 -11.26 -3.58
C VAL A 77 -0.62 -10.06 -2.64
N SER A 78 -1.55 -9.11 -2.72
CA SER A 78 -1.58 -7.95 -1.82
C SER A 78 -1.77 -8.36 -0.35
N LYS A 79 -2.67 -9.32 -0.04
CA LYS A 79 -2.84 -9.83 1.33
C LYS A 79 -1.56 -10.46 1.87
N LEU A 80 -0.87 -11.26 1.05
CA LEU A 80 0.41 -11.87 1.43
C LEU A 80 1.50 -10.81 1.65
N ALA A 81 1.58 -9.80 0.78
CA ALA A 81 2.52 -8.69 0.96
C ALA A 81 2.23 -7.91 2.25
N ILE A 82 0.96 -7.62 2.53
CA ILE A 82 0.51 -6.93 3.74
C ILE A 82 0.89 -7.72 5.00
N SER A 83 0.75 -9.05 5.02
CA SER A 83 1.12 -9.84 6.22
C SER A 83 2.61 -9.74 6.55
N TYR A 84 3.48 -9.50 5.55
CA TYR A 84 4.89 -9.23 5.79
C TYR A 84 5.17 -7.78 6.20
N ILE A 85 4.48 -6.81 5.58
CA ILE A 85 4.71 -5.38 5.84
C ILE A 85 4.14 -4.96 7.20
N GLN A 86 3.03 -5.57 7.65
CA GLN A 86 2.41 -5.24 8.93
C GLN A 86 3.36 -5.44 10.10
N GLN A 87 4.15 -6.51 10.11
CA GLN A 87 5.17 -6.78 11.13
C GLN A 87 6.23 -5.67 11.19
N LEU A 88 6.59 -5.07 10.05
CA LEU A 88 7.54 -3.95 10.01
C LEU A 88 6.99 -2.68 10.65
N ARG A 89 5.65 -2.51 10.73
CA ARG A 89 5.07 -1.35 11.42
C ARG A 89 5.29 -1.41 12.93
N GLU A 90 5.49 -2.60 13.48
CA GLU A 90 5.72 -2.78 14.91
C GLU A 90 7.15 -2.41 15.32
N THR A 91 8.09 -2.36 14.37
CA THR A 91 9.49 -2.04 14.64
C THR A 91 9.80 -0.54 14.66
N ASN A 92 8.84 0.31 14.29
CA ASN A 92 9.03 1.75 14.19
C ASN A 92 8.22 2.48 15.28
N GLU A 93 8.94 3.14 16.18
CA GLU A 93 8.39 3.87 17.33
C GLU A 93 7.58 5.11 16.93
N ASN A 94 7.82 5.65 15.72
CA ASN A 94 7.11 6.82 15.19
C ASN A 94 5.82 6.44 14.44
N VAL A 95 5.32 5.20 14.60
CA VAL A 95 4.11 4.75 13.93
C VAL A 95 2.87 5.18 14.71
N VAL A 96 2.11 6.08 14.09
CA VAL A 96 0.74 6.37 14.52
C VAL A 96 -0.13 5.14 14.31
N ARG A 97 -0.67 4.61 15.41
CA ARG A 97 -1.55 3.43 15.39
C ARG A 97 -3.01 3.78 15.16
N ASN A 98 -3.47 4.88 15.75
CA ASN A 98 -4.84 5.35 15.64
C ASN A 98 -4.94 6.84 16.05
N THR A 99 -6.07 7.47 15.76
CA THR A 99 -6.32 8.89 16.06
C THR A 99 -6.32 9.21 17.55
N LYS A 100 -6.77 8.30 18.43
CA LYS A 100 -6.81 8.53 19.88
C LYS A 100 -5.40 8.69 20.46
N ASN A 101 -4.46 7.86 20.01
CA ASN A 101 -3.06 7.97 20.43
C ASN A 101 -2.49 9.35 20.07
N VAL A 102 -2.72 9.81 18.83
CA VAL A 102 -2.26 11.15 18.41
C VAL A 102 -2.85 12.26 19.27
N ILE A 103 -4.16 12.20 19.56
CA ILE A 103 -4.82 13.20 20.40
C ILE A 103 -4.16 13.23 21.78
N ASN A 104 -3.96 12.07 22.40
CA ASN A 104 -3.33 11.97 23.72
C ASN A 104 -1.88 12.47 23.70
N ASP A 105 -1.09 12.07 22.69
CA ASP A 105 0.31 12.43 22.57
C ASP A 105 0.46 13.94 22.41
N VAL A 106 -0.35 14.56 21.55
CA VAL A 106 -0.32 16.00 21.28
C VAL A 106 -0.90 16.81 22.44
N SER A 107 -2.00 16.36 23.07
CA SER A 107 -2.64 17.09 24.17
C SER A 107 -1.77 17.22 25.42
N ASN A 108 -0.79 16.33 25.58
CA ASN A 108 0.12 16.31 26.71
C ASN A 108 1.40 17.13 26.48
N ILE A 109 1.61 17.67 25.27
CA ILE A 109 2.75 18.53 24.97
C ILE A 109 2.51 19.89 25.64
N LYS A 110 3.39 20.26 26.56
CA LYS A 110 3.47 21.63 27.09
C LYS A 110 4.36 22.43 26.14
N THR A 111 3.94 23.65 25.83
CA THR A 111 4.69 24.56 24.95
C THR A 111 5.05 25.82 25.71
N ASP A 112 6.27 26.31 25.50
CA ASP A 112 6.70 27.61 26.00
C ASP A 112 6.25 28.75 25.07
N ASN A 113 6.30 29.99 25.55
CA ASN A 113 5.77 31.16 24.83
C ASN A 113 6.48 31.45 23.49
N ASP A 114 7.68 30.93 23.30
CA ASP A 114 8.50 31.07 22.09
C ASP A 114 8.42 29.86 21.16
N GLU A 115 7.74 28.79 21.59
CA GLU A 115 7.52 27.60 20.76
C GLU A 115 6.29 27.76 19.85
N ARG A 116 6.35 27.11 18.68
CA ARG A 116 5.28 27.19 17.68
C ARG A 116 4.94 25.80 17.14
N LEU A 117 3.65 25.58 16.94
CA LEU A 117 3.14 24.40 16.25
C LEU A 117 3.08 24.66 14.74
N ALA A 118 3.69 23.78 13.95
CA ALA A 118 3.56 23.77 12.50
C ALA A 118 2.76 22.54 12.06
N SER A 119 1.71 22.76 11.26
CA SER A 119 0.96 21.69 10.59
C SER A 119 1.37 21.61 9.13
N LEU A 120 1.80 20.43 8.70
CA LEU A 120 2.28 20.16 7.35
C LEU A 120 1.40 19.09 6.71
N ASP A 121 0.95 19.33 5.47
CA ASP A 121 0.18 18.36 4.68
C ASP A 121 0.96 17.98 3.42
N VAL A 122 1.09 16.68 3.17
CA VAL A 122 1.80 16.17 2.00
C VAL A 122 0.83 16.08 0.82
N VAL A 123 1.11 16.87 -0.21
CA VAL A 123 0.31 16.87 -1.44
C VAL A 123 0.49 15.54 -2.18
N ASP A 124 -0.64 14.88 -2.46
CA ASP A 124 -0.70 13.71 -3.34
C ASP A 124 0.24 12.57 -2.95
N LEU A 125 0.26 12.25 -1.64
CA LEU A 125 1.16 11.27 -1.04
C LEU A 125 1.26 9.96 -1.83
N PHE A 126 0.13 9.35 -2.22
CA PHE A 126 0.12 8.03 -2.88
C PHE A 126 0.79 8.02 -4.26
N ASN A 127 0.69 9.10 -5.03
CA ASN A 127 1.30 9.18 -6.35
C ASN A 127 2.79 9.55 -6.29
N ASN A 128 3.24 10.13 -5.17
CA ASN A 128 4.61 10.59 -4.99
C ASN A 128 5.47 9.64 -4.13
N ILE A 129 5.00 8.43 -3.83
CA ILE A 129 5.80 7.44 -3.11
C ILE A 129 6.93 6.95 -4.04
N PRO A 130 8.21 7.05 -3.64
CA PRO A 130 9.31 6.46 -4.39
C PRO A 130 9.28 4.92 -4.23
N VAL A 131 8.51 4.25 -5.08
CA VAL A 131 8.16 2.82 -4.93
C VAL A 131 9.39 1.93 -4.75
N SER A 132 10.45 2.12 -5.55
CA SER A 132 11.68 1.33 -5.44
C SER A 132 12.37 1.49 -4.09
N HIS A 133 12.40 2.71 -3.56
CA HIS A 133 12.96 2.99 -2.24
C HIS A 133 12.11 2.35 -1.14
N ALA A 134 10.78 2.50 -1.21
CA ALA A 134 9.86 1.90 -0.23
C ALA A 134 9.96 0.37 -0.19
N VAL A 135 10.07 -0.29 -1.35
CA VAL A 135 10.30 -1.73 -1.44
C VAL A 135 11.67 -2.11 -0.87
N GLY A 136 12.71 -1.32 -1.14
CA GLY A 136 14.04 -1.51 -0.54
C GLY A 136 14.02 -1.48 0.99
N ILE A 137 13.31 -0.51 1.59
CA ILE A 137 13.10 -0.46 3.05
C ILE A 137 12.38 -1.73 3.53
N ALA A 138 11.32 -2.16 2.85
CA ALA A 138 10.57 -3.34 3.28
C ALA A 138 11.39 -4.65 3.23
N ILE A 139 12.27 -4.79 2.23
CA ILE A 139 13.16 -5.95 2.10
C ILE A 139 14.26 -5.90 3.16
N ASN A 140 14.93 -4.76 3.32
CA ASN A 140 16.05 -4.60 4.26
C ASN A 140 15.60 -4.56 5.72
N GLY A 141 14.39 -4.06 6.00
CA GLY A 141 13.80 -4.02 7.34
C GLY A 141 13.64 -5.41 7.96
N LYS A 142 13.47 -6.46 7.16
CA LYS A 142 13.42 -7.85 7.65
C LYS A 142 14.73 -8.31 8.29
N ASN A 143 15.88 -7.72 7.93
CA ASN A 143 17.16 -8.05 8.55
C ASN A 143 17.30 -7.50 9.98
N PHE A 144 16.53 -6.47 10.35
CA PHE A 144 16.52 -5.92 11.70
C PHE A 144 15.69 -6.75 12.70
N VAL A 145 14.68 -7.51 12.23
CA VAL A 145 13.82 -8.33 13.09
C VAL A 145 14.50 -9.63 13.55
N ASN A 146 15.42 -10.18 12.74
CA ASN A 146 16.12 -11.43 13.06
C ASN A 146 17.36 -11.27 13.96
N HIS A 147 17.66 -10.05 14.43
CA HIS A 147 18.84 -9.74 15.26
C HIS A 147 18.47 -9.17 16.65
N ARG A 148 17.24 -9.42 17.13
CA ARG A 148 16.83 -9.14 18.52
C ARG A 148 16.27 -10.39 19.16
#